data_AF-A0A528U2G1-F1
#
_entry.id   AF-A0A528U2G1-F1
#
_cell.length_a   1.000
_cell.length_b   1.000
_cell.length_c   1.000
_cell.angle_alpha   90.00
_cell.angle_beta   90.00
_cell.angle_gamma   90.00
#
_symmetry.space_group_name_H-M   'P 1'
#
loop_
_entity.id
_entity.type
_entity.pdbx_description
1 polymer ?
#
loop_
_entity_poly.entity_id
_entity_poly.type
_entity_poly.pdbx_seq_one_letter_code
_entity_poly.pdbx_strand_id
1 'polypeptide(L)'
;FHIRGAKENQAVTQMVRELAIKVANPAQEVSSLSGGNQQKVVIGKALLTGPKVLLMDEPSRGIDVGAKADVFRTMRKLSRDGLGILFATSDLDEVMALSDRVAVMSNGKLTGMFDRAEATEAALVAASALGHGPVPHTESHAHD
;
A
#
# COMPACT_ATOMS: atom_id res chain seq x y z
N PHE A 1 30.26 1.94 10.23
CA PHE A 1 29.32 2.93 9.66
C PHE A 1 29.29 4.16 10.56
N HIS A 2 29.53 5.37 10.03
CA HIS A 2 29.39 6.62 10.79
C HIS A 2 28.20 7.39 10.22
N ILE A 3 27.15 7.57 11.02
CA ILE A 3 26.00 8.40 10.65
C ILE A 3 26.40 9.86 10.85
N ARG A 4 26.25 10.69 9.81
CA ARG A 4 26.48 12.13 9.92
C ARG A 4 25.18 12.81 10.37
N GLY A 5 25.06 13.11 11.66
CA GLY A 5 23.83 13.66 12.26
C GLY A 5 23.27 14.90 11.54
N ALA A 6 24.12 15.78 11.01
CA ALA A 6 23.67 16.92 10.21
C ALA A 6 22.93 16.50 8.92
N LYS A 7 23.43 15.48 8.21
CA LYS A 7 22.78 14.97 6.99
C LYS A 7 21.49 14.22 7.32
N GLU A 8 21.50 13.46 8.42
CA GLU A 8 20.32 12.76 8.92
C GLU A 8 19.21 13.76 9.28
N ASN A 9 19.52 14.78 10.09
CA ASN A 9 18.54 15.80 10.46
C ASN A 9 17.98 16.56 9.26
N GLN A 10 18.82 16.84 8.26
CA GLN A 10 18.37 17.45 7.00
C GLN A 10 17.38 16.53 6.26
N ALA A 11 17.72 15.25 6.11
CA ALA A 11 16.86 14.25 5.46
C ALA A 11 15.52 14.07 6.21
N VAL A 12 15.56 13.97 7.54
CA VAL A 12 14.36 13.89 8.40
C VAL A 12 13.47 15.11 8.20
N THR A 13 14.04 16.31 8.29
CA THR A 13 13.29 17.57 8.14
C THR A 13 12.67 17.70 6.74
N GLN A 14 13.39 17.24 5.71
CA GLN A 14 12.87 17.19 4.35
C GLN A 14 11.67 16.23 4.24
N MET A 15 11.79 14.99 4.72
CA MET A 15 10.71 14.01 4.67
C MET A 15 9.47 14.43 5.48
N VAL A 16 9.67 15.02 6.66
CA VAL A 16 8.57 15.56 7.48
C VAL A 16 7.75 16.59 6.70
N ARG A 17 8.42 17.47 5.95
CA ARG A 17 7.77 18.47 5.10
C ARG A 17 7.12 17.86 3.87
N GLU A 18 7.84 17.05 3.11
CA GLU A 18 7.37 16.47 1.85
C GLU A 18 6.16 15.56 2.02
N LEU A 19 6.11 14.82 3.13
CA LEU A 19 4.99 13.93 3.45
C LEU A 19 3.97 14.58 4.39
N ALA A 20 4.16 15.85 4.77
CA ALA A 20 3.31 16.56 5.73
C ALA A 20 3.05 15.73 7.00
N ILE A 21 4.11 15.23 7.62
CA ILE A 21 4.05 14.48 8.87
C ILE A 21 3.77 15.47 10.01
N LYS A 22 2.63 15.30 10.68
CA LYS A 22 2.22 16.12 11.81
C LYS A 22 2.93 15.63 13.06
N VAL A 23 4.05 16.25 13.39
CA VAL A 23 4.85 15.95 14.57
C VAL A 23 5.36 17.24 15.21
N ALA A 24 5.30 17.34 16.54
CA ALA A 24 5.78 18.51 17.26
C ALA A 24 7.31 18.52 17.39
N ASN A 25 7.91 17.32 17.56
CA ASN A 25 9.34 17.12 17.63
C ASN A 25 9.76 15.91 16.79
N PRO A 26 10.62 16.04 15.77
CA PRO A 26 11.09 14.92 14.96
C PRO A 26 11.82 13.81 15.74
N ALA A 27 12.28 14.09 16.95
CA ALA A 27 12.88 13.10 17.86
C ALA A 27 11.85 12.34 18.71
N GLN A 28 10.56 12.65 18.58
CA GLN A 28 9.49 11.95 19.30
C GLN A 28 9.32 10.52 18.76
N GLU A 29 9.04 9.57 19.66
CA GLU A 29 8.81 8.17 19.31
C GLU A 29 7.69 8.01 18.29
N VAL A 30 7.94 7.25 17.23
CA VAL A 30 6.97 7.05 16.13
C VAL A 30 5.68 6.42 16.64
N SER A 31 5.77 5.50 17.61
CA SER A 31 4.60 4.83 18.22
C SER A 31 3.61 5.78 18.89
N SER A 32 4.03 7.01 19.23
CA SER A 32 3.17 8.03 19.84
C SER A 32 2.43 8.89 18.81
N LEU A 33 2.72 8.76 17.52
CA LEU A 33 2.04 9.46 16.45
C LEU A 33 0.70 8.78 16.12
N SER A 34 -0.23 9.49 15.48
CA SER A 34 -1.43 8.84 14.92
C SER A 34 -1.04 7.84 13.81
N GLY A 35 -1.82 6.78 13.60
CA GLY A 35 -1.52 5.75 12.60
C GLY A 35 -1.20 6.31 11.22
N GLY A 36 -1.93 7.33 10.78
CA GLY A 36 -1.65 8.04 9.52
C GLY A 36 -0.25 8.66 9.46
N ASN A 37 0.22 9.26 10.54
CA ASN A 37 1.58 9.81 10.61
C ASN A 37 2.64 8.72 10.75
N GLN A 38 2.36 7.64 11.49
CA GLN A 38 3.23 6.48 11.55
C GLN A 38 3.48 5.91 10.16
N GLN A 39 2.42 5.74 9.37
CA GLN A 39 2.53 5.23 8.01
C GLN A 39 3.35 6.15 7.11
N LYS A 40 3.16 7.47 7.23
CA LYS A 40 3.98 8.43 6.48
C LYS A 40 5.45 8.38 6.88
N VAL A 41 5.78 8.14 8.15
CA VAL A 41 7.17 7.92 8.57
C VAL A 41 7.76 6.68 7.88
N VAL A 42 7.01 5.58 7.82
CA VAL A 42 7.45 4.34 7.13
C VAL A 42 7.68 4.59 5.64
N ILE A 43 6.74 5.29 4.97
CA ILE A 43 6.89 5.70 3.56
C ILE A 43 8.14 6.56 3.39
N GLY A 44 8.34 7.59 4.23
CA GLY A 44 9.52 8.46 4.16
C GLY A 44 10.82 7.71 4.34
N LYS A 45 10.87 6.75 5.27
CA LYS A 45 12.04 5.87 5.43
C LYS A 45 12.36 5.11 4.15
N ALA A 46 11.34 4.59 3.46
CA ALA A 46 11.54 3.89 2.20
C ALA A 46 12.00 4.84 1.07
N LEU A 47 11.42 6.04 0.97
CA LEU A 47 11.76 7.03 -0.05
C LEU A 47 13.20 7.53 0.05
N LEU A 48 13.78 7.59 1.25
CA LEU A 48 15.18 7.96 1.45
C LEU A 48 16.18 7.02 0.75
N THR A 49 15.74 5.84 0.30
CA THR A 49 16.56 4.93 -0.51
C THR A 49 16.58 5.28 -2.01
N GLY A 50 15.83 6.30 -2.44
CA GLY A 50 15.67 6.68 -3.84
C GLY A 50 15.03 5.61 -4.73
N PRO A 51 13.94 4.94 -4.30
CA PRO A 51 13.35 3.87 -5.08
C PRO A 51 12.67 4.39 -6.35
N LYS A 52 12.63 3.56 -7.39
CA LYS A 52 11.78 3.78 -8.58
C LYS A 52 10.37 3.18 -8.40
N VAL A 53 10.26 2.17 -7.55
CA VAL A 53 9.02 1.46 -7.23
C VAL A 53 8.92 1.27 -5.73
N LEU A 54 7.77 1.57 -5.15
CA LEU A 54 7.43 1.35 -3.76
C LEU A 54 6.43 0.19 -3.66
N LEU A 55 6.80 -0.85 -2.91
CA LEU A 55 5.95 -1.99 -2.59
C LEU A 55 5.34 -1.79 -1.20
N MET A 56 4.02 -1.91 -1.07
CA MET A 56 3.32 -1.71 0.20
C MET A 56 2.37 -2.86 0.48
N ASP A 57 2.44 -3.41 1.69
CA ASP A 57 1.51 -4.43 2.16
C ASP A 57 0.57 -3.81 3.20
N GLU A 58 -0.73 -3.81 2.90
CA GLU A 58 -1.81 -3.18 3.66
C GLU A 58 -1.47 -1.72 4.08
N PRO A 59 -1.38 -0.79 3.10
CA PRO A 59 -0.80 0.54 3.30
C PRO A 59 -1.60 1.43 4.26
N SER A 60 -2.85 1.07 4.61
CA SER A 60 -3.67 1.81 5.57
C SER A 60 -3.82 1.12 6.93
N ARG A 61 -3.17 -0.03 7.15
CA ARG A 61 -3.41 -0.82 8.36
C ARG A 61 -3.10 -0.01 9.62
N GLY A 62 -4.02 -0.01 10.58
CA GLY A 62 -3.89 0.75 11.83
C GLY A 62 -4.16 2.26 11.68
N ILE A 63 -4.77 2.68 10.57
CA ILE A 63 -5.17 4.07 10.33
C ILE A 63 -6.70 4.16 10.38
N ASP A 64 -7.21 5.11 11.17
CA ASP A 64 -8.65 5.40 11.20
C ASP A 64 -9.18 5.82 9.82
N VAL A 65 -10.43 5.47 9.50
CA VAL A 65 -11.08 5.79 8.23
C VAL A 65 -10.97 7.28 7.89
N GLY A 66 -11.16 8.17 8.86
CA GLY A 66 -11.05 9.62 8.67
C GLY A 66 -9.62 10.12 8.38
N ALA A 67 -8.59 9.36 8.74
CA ALA A 67 -7.19 9.70 8.54
C ALA A 67 -6.59 9.08 7.25
N LYS A 68 -7.23 8.06 6.66
CA LYS A 68 -6.77 7.39 5.43
C LYS A 68 -6.59 8.36 4.26
N ALA A 69 -7.49 9.34 4.13
CA ALA A 69 -7.46 10.32 3.05
C ALA A 69 -6.13 11.09 2.94
N ASP A 70 -5.45 11.31 4.07
CA ASP A 70 -4.15 12.00 4.11
C ASP A 70 -3.01 11.13 3.55
N VAL A 71 -3.02 9.84 3.88
CA VAL A 71 -2.07 8.87 3.30
C VAL A 71 -2.36 8.67 1.81
N PHE A 72 -3.63 8.58 1.41
CA PHE A 72 -4.01 8.43 0.00
C PHE A 72 -3.56 9.63 -0.84
N ARG A 73 -3.71 10.85 -0.31
CA ARG A 73 -3.19 12.07 -0.95
C ARG A 73 -1.66 11.99 -1.10
N THR A 74 -0.96 11.51 -0.09
CA THR A 74 0.49 11.32 -0.14
C THR A 74 0.89 10.32 -1.23
N MET A 75 0.26 9.15 -1.27
CA MET A 75 0.51 8.13 -2.30
C MET A 75 0.22 8.64 -3.71
N ARG A 76 -0.92 9.33 -3.93
CA ARG A 76 -1.24 9.95 -5.22
C ARG A 76 -0.22 10.99 -5.65
N LYS A 77 0.27 11.81 -4.73
CA LYS A 77 1.32 12.78 -5.02
C LYS A 77 2.61 12.07 -5.45
N LEU A 78 3.05 11.07 -4.70
CA LEU A 78 4.26 10.31 -5.03
C LEU A 78 4.15 9.61 -6.39
N SER A 79 3.00 8.99 -6.67
CA SER A 79 2.73 8.38 -7.98
C SER A 79 2.80 9.40 -9.11
N ARG A 80 2.15 10.56 -8.95
CA ARG A 80 2.22 11.67 -9.91
C ARG A 80 3.64 12.22 -10.10
N ASP A 81 4.46 12.20 -9.06
CA ASP A 81 5.86 12.62 -9.09
C ASP A 81 6.77 11.56 -9.78
N GLY A 82 6.19 10.47 -10.30
CA GLY A 82 6.86 9.48 -11.13
C GLY A 82 7.26 8.19 -10.40
N LEU A 83 6.86 8.02 -9.14
CA LEU A 83 7.13 6.80 -8.38
C LEU A 83 6.13 5.70 -8.75
N GLY A 84 6.59 4.54 -9.18
CA GLY A 84 5.71 3.38 -9.32
C GLY A 84 5.25 2.89 -7.94
N ILE A 85 3.95 2.67 -7.74
CA ILE A 85 3.43 2.14 -6.47
C ILE A 85 2.67 0.85 -6.77
N LEU A 86 3.09 -0.24 -6.12
CA LEU A 86 2.34 -1.49 -6.07
C LEU A 86 1.96 -1.73 -4.61
N PHE A 87 0.68 -1.85 -4.34
CA PHE A 87 0.18 -2.13 -3.01
C PHE A 87 -0.76 -3.33 -3.02
N ALA A 88 -0.69 -4.15 -1.96
CA ALA A 88 -1.65 -5.19 -1.67
C ALA A 88 -2.59 -4.69 -0.57
N THR A 89 -3.89 -4.90 -0.74
CA THR A 89 -4.88 -4.58 0.28
C THR A 89 -6.12 -5.43 0.12
N SER A 90 -6.80 -5.65 1.23
CA SER A 90 -8.15 -6.23 1.30
C SER A 90 -9.26 -5.17 1.40
N ASP A 91 -8.90 -3.88 1.48
CA ASP A 91 -9.86 -2.77 1.54
C ASP A 91 -10.26 -2.30 0.13
N LEU A 92 -11.54 -2.44 -0.22
CA LEU A 92 -12.06 -2.04 -1.52
C LEU A 92 -12.02 -0.52 -1.73
N ASP A 93 -12.21 0.29 -0.69
CA ASP A 93 -12.15 1.75 -0.80
C ASP A 93 -10.75 2.20 -1.23
N GLU A 94 -9.71 1.52 -0.76
CA GLU A 94 -8.33 1.77 -1.17
C GLU A 94 -8.08 1.44 -2.62
N VAL A 95 -8.52 0.25 -3.03
CA VAL A 95 -8.38 -0.20 -4.41
C VAL A 95 -9.04 0.81 -5.35
N MET A 96 -10.27 1.20 -5.05
CA MET A 96 -11.07 2.11 -5.87
C MET A 96 -10.50 3.55 -5.87
N ALA A 97 -9.98 4.02 -4.74
CA ALA A 97 -9.48 5.39 -4.60
C ALA A 97 -8.09 5.63 -5.22
N LEU A 98 -7.26 4.58 -5.32
CA LEU A 98 -5.83 4.72 -5.62
C LEU A 98 -5.37 4.01 -6.89
N SER A 99 -6.01 2.90 -7.27
CA SER A 99 -5.46 2.01 -8.30
C SER A 99 -5.73 2.52 -9.72
N ASP A 100 -4.70 2.48 -10.55
CA ASP A 100 -4.87 2.65 -12.00
C ASP A 100 -5.19 1.31 -12.69
N ARG A 101 -4.70 0.21 -12.11
CA ARG A 101 -4.93 -1.17 -12.52
C ARG A 101 -5.06 -2.04 -11.28
N VAL A 102 -5.95 -3.03 -11.34
CA VAL A 102 -6.25 -3.93 -10.22
C VAL A 102 -6.04 -5.36 -10.67
N ALA A 103 -5.29 -6.12 -9.87
CA ALA A 103 -5.08 -7.54 -10.03
C ALA A 103 -5.73 -8.25 -8.84
N VAL A 104 -6.76 -9.07 -9.08
CA VAL A 104 -7.49 -9.76 -8.01
C VAL A 104 -6.90 -11.16 -7.86
N MET A 105 -6.48 -11.49 -6.65
CA MET A 105 -5.98 -12.82 -6.29
C MET A 105 -6.95 -13.53 -5.34
N SER A 106 -7.17 -14.82 -5.56
CA SER A 106 -7.95 -15.69 -4.69
C SER A 106 -7.35 -17.09 -4.68
N ASN A 107 -7.14 -17.66 -3.49
CA ASN A 107 -6.52 -18.98 -3.29
C ASN A 107 -5.22 -19.19 -4.09
N GLY A 108 -4.33 -18.18 -4.04
CA GLY A 108 -3.02 -18.22 -4.68
C GLY A 108 -3.05 -18.06 -6.22
N LYS A 109 -4.23 -17.83 -6.81
CA LYS A 109 -4.39 -17.65 -8.26
C LYS A 109 -4.83 -16.23 -8.57
N LEU A 110 -4.37 -15.70 -9.71
CA LEU A 110 -4.91 -14.48 -10.27
C LEU A 110 -6.26 -14.78 -10.94
N THR A 111 -7.33 -14.18 -10.44
CA THR A 111 -8.71 -14.44 -10.87
C THR A 111 -9.32 -13.30 -11.65
N GLY A 112 -8.66 -12.15 -11.71
CA GLY A 112 -9.09 -11.02 -12.54
C GLY A 112 -8.01 -9.96 -12.69
N MET A 113 -8.08 -9.23 -13.80
CA MET A 113 -7.29 -8.02 -14.04
C MET A 113 -8.23 -6.97 -14.62
N PHE A 114 -8.18 -5.77 -14.06
CA PHE A 114 -9.08 -4.68 -14.42
C PHE A 114 -8.29 -3.39 -14.57
N ASP A 115 -8.56 -2.63 -15.61
CA ASP A 115 -8.15 -1.22 -15.64
C ASP A 115 -9.15 -0.38 -14.82
N ARG A 116 -8.75 0.83 -14.41
CA ARG A 116 -9.57 1.71 -13.55
C ARG A 116 -11.02 1.89 -14.02
N ALA A 117 -11.27 1.92 -15.33
CA ALA A 117 -12.61 2.11 -15.89
C ALA A 117 -13.54 0.88 -15.71
N GLU A 118 -12.96 -0.31 -15.53
CA GLU A 118 -13.67 -1.59 -15.43
C GLU A 118 -13.76 -2.08 -13.98
N ALA A 119 -12.86 -1.60 -13.12
CA ALA A 119 -12.81 -1.94 -11.71
C ALA A 119 -14.00 -1.33 -10.96
N THR A 120 -15.11 -2.06 -10.92
CA THR A 120 -16.25 -1.79 -10.04
C THR A 120 -16.19 -2.68 -8.81
N GLU A 121 -16.72 -2.23 -7.69
CA GLU A 121 -16.76 -3.01 -6.45
C GLU A 121 -17.35 -4.42 -6.67
N ALA A 122 -18.50 -4.49 -7.37
CA ALA A 122 -19.15 -5.74 -7.71
C ALA A 122 -18.27 -6.67 -8.57
N ALA A 123 -17.54 -6.13 -9.56
CA ALA A 123 -16.64 -6.92 -10.40
C ALA A 123 -15.44 -7.46 -9.60
N LEU A 124 -14.86 -6.65 -8.71
CA LEU A 124 -13.76 -7.06 -7.86
C LEU A 124 -14.16 -8.15 -6.87
N VAL A 125 -15.34 -8.01 -6.24
CA VAL A 125 -15.91 -9.02 -5.35
C VAL A 125 -16.23 -10.31 -6.11
N ALA A 126 -16.81 -10.22 -7.32
CA ALA A 126 -17.06 -11.40 -8.13
C ALA A 126 -15.77 -12.15 -8.47
N ALA A 127 -14.70 -11.43 -8.84
CA ALA A 127 -13.40 -12.02 -9.13
C ALA A 127 -12.76 -12.68 -7.91
N SER A 128 -12.93 -12.13 -6.70
CA SER A 128 -12.37 -12.71 -5.48
C SER A 128 -13.05 -14.02 -5.07
N ALA A 129 -14.33 -14.20 -5.41
CA ALA A 129 -15.08 -15.42 -5.13
C ALA A 129 -14.69 -16.62 -6.03
N LEU A 130 -14.10 -16.39 -7.21
CA LEU A 130 -13.77 -17.46 -8.18
C LEU A 130 -12.81 -18.52 -7.63
N GLY A 131 -11.92 -18.15 -6.70
CA GLY A 131 -11.01 -19.12 -6.08
C GLY A 131 -11.72 -20.12 -5.17
N HIS A 132 -12.96 -19.85 -4.75
CA HIS A 132 -13.73 -20.67 -3.82
C HIS A 132 -14.65 -21.68 -4.54
N GLY A 133 -14.53 -21.83 -5.86
CA GLY A 133 -15.18 -22.92 -6.60
C GLY A 133 -14.68 -24.30 -6.15
N PRO A 134 -15.48 -25.37 -6.31
CA PRO A 134 -15.10 -26.71 -5.88
C PRO A 134 -13.75 -27.09 -6.52
N VAL A 135 -12.80 -27.50 -5.69
CA VAL A 135 -11.54 -28.07 -6.16
C VAL A 135 -11.91 -29.35 -6.93
N PRO A 136 -11.59 -29.47 -8.23
CA PRO A 136 -11.85 -30.71 -8.94
C PRO A 136 -11.07 -31.82 -8.23
N HIS A 137 -11.78 -32.78 -7.65
CA HIS A 137 -11.19 -34.00 -7.13
C HIS A 137 -10.61 -34.75 -8.34
N THR A 138 -9.29 -34.68 -8.52
CA THR A 138 -8.61 -35.55 -9.48
C THR A 138 -8.72 -36.97 -8.94
N GLU A 139 -9.63 -37.76 -9.50
CA GLU A 139 -9.70 -39.20 -9.23
C GLU A 139 -8.37 -39.82 -9.66
N SER A 140 -7.62 -40.29 -8.66
CA SER A 140 -6.43 -41.12 -8.85
C SER A 140 -6.91 -42.47 -9.36
N HIS A 141 -6.89 -42.67 -10.68
CA HIS A 141 -6.95 -44.01 -11.26
C HIS A 141 -5.69 -44.77 -10.85
N ALA A 142 -5.83 -45.57 -9.79
CA ALA A 142 -4.90 -46.64 -9.49
C ALA A 142 -5.00 -47.67 -10.61
N HIS A 143 -3.83 -47.99 -11.17
CA HIS A 143 -3.59 -49.11 -12.06
C HIS A 143 -4.01 -50.43 -11.38
N ASP A 144 -4.79 -51.23 -12.10
CA ASP A 144 -4.74 -52.70 -12.08
C ASP A 144 -4.32 -53.17 -13.48
#